data_AF-A0A354WLV8-F1
#
_entry.id   AF-A0A354WLV8-F1
#
_cell.length_a   1.000
_cell.length_b   1.000
_cell.length_c   1.000
_cell.angle_alpha   90.00
_cell.angle_beta   90.00
_cell.angle_gamma   90.00
#
_symmetry.space_group_name_H-M   'P 1'
#
loop_
_entity.id
_entity.type
_entity.pdbx_description
1 polymer ?
#
loop_
_entity_poly.entity_id
_entity_poly.type
_entity_poly.pdbx_seq_one_letter_code
_entity_poly.pdbx_strand_id
1 'polypeptide(L)' 'MAKQKFERNKPHVNIGTIGHVDHGKTTLTAAITKYLAMKGQAQFEDYASIDKAPEEKARGITINTAHVE' A
#
# COMPACT_ATOMS: atom_id res chain seq x y z
N MET A 1 11.86 -20.10 4.35
CA MET A 1 12.80 -19.24 5.10
C MET A 1 11.96 -18.36 6.01
N ALA A 2 12.20 -18.36 7.33
CA ALA A 2 11.42 -17.53 8.23
C ALA A 2 11.64 -16.05 7.88
N LYS A 3 10.55 -15.27 7.73
CA LYS A 3 10.66 -13.81 7.59
C LYS A 3 11.47 -13.28 8.76
N GLN A 4 12.47 -12.46 8.47
CA GLN A 4 13.27 -11.80 9.50
C GLN A 4 12.33 -11.00 10.42
N LYS A 5 12.53 -11.09 11.73
CA LYS A 5 11.69 -10.38 12.70
C LYS A 5 11.85 -8.87 12.49
N PHE A 6 10.75 -8.18 12.19
CA PHE A 6 10.77 -6.74 12.02
C PHE A 6 11.04 -6.05 13.37
N GLU A 7 12.06 -5.20 13.42
CA GLU A 7 12.42 -4.44 14.62
C GLU A 7 11.77 -3.05 14.61
N ARG A 8 10.83 -2.83 15.54
CA ARG A 8 10.08 -1.56 15.68
C ARG A 8 10.84 -0.57 16.55
N ASN A 9 11.97 -0.07 16.03
CA ASN A 9 12.84 0.88 16.76
C ASN A 9 12.42 2.35 16.58
N LYS A 10 11.36 2.62 15.82
CA LYS A 10 10.82 3.96 15.54
C LYS A 10 9.38 4.07 16.03
N PRO A 11 8.89 5.27 16.40
CA PRO A 11 7.47 5.49 16.65
C PRO A 11 6.63 5.03 15.46
N HIS A 12 5.61 4.23 15.73
CA HIS A 12 4.73 3.64 14.72
C HIS A 12 3.36 4.32 14.77
N VAL A 13 2.85 4.70 13.60
CA VAL A 13 1.52 5.31 13.47
C VAL A 13 0.72 4.57 12.41
N ASN A 14 -0.47 4.12 12.77
CA ASN A 14 -1.42 3.57 11.80
C ASN A 14 -2.12 4.71 11.06
N ILE A 15 -2.03 4.72 9.74
CA ILE A 15 -2.73 5.68 8.87
C ILE A 15 -3.53 4.92 7.81
N GLY A 16 -4.50 5.59 7.19
CA GLY A 16 -5.29 5.01 6.11
C GLY A 16 -5.71 6.07 5.09
N THR A 17 -5.87 5.64 3.83
CA THR A 17 -6.35 6.49 2.73
C THR A 17 -7.84 6.26 2.52
N ILE A 18 -8.66 7.26 2.84
CA ILE A 18 -10.12 7.20 2.73
C ILE A 18 -10.65 8.26 1.75
N GLY A 19 -11.84 8.04 1.20
CA GLY A 19 -12.46 8.95 0.22
C GLY A 19 -13.44 8.24 -0.73
N HIS A 20 -14.14 9.03 -1.54
CA HIS A 20 -15.13 8.54 -2.51
C HIS A 20 -14.49 7.68 -3.62
N VAL A 21 -15.29 6.88 -4.32
CA VAL A 21 -14.81 6.07 -5.47
C VAL A 21 -14.13 6.99 -6.50
N ASP A 22 -13.08 6.48 -7.14
CA ASP A 22 -12.26 7.18 -8.14
C ASP A 22 -11.52 8.45 -7.68
N HIS A 23 -11.50 8.76 -6.38
CA HIS A 23 -10.66 9.84 -5.83
C HIS A 23 -9.17 9.46 -5.68
N GLY A 24 -8.71 8.41 -6.38
CA GLY A 24 -7.28 8.08 -6.48
C GLY A 24 -6.62 7.50 -5.23
N LYS A 25 -7.38 6.86 -4.32
CA LYS A 25 -6.85 6.27 -3.07
C LYS A 25 -5.69 5.30 -3.33
N THR A 26 -5.90 4.28 -4.18
CA THR A 26 -4.89 3.28 -4.53
C THR A 26 -3.66 3.90 -5.20
N THR A 27 -3.89 4.81 -6.15
CA THR A 27 -2.82 5.52 -6.87
C THR A 27 -1.96 6.35 -5.93
N LEU A 28 -2.59 7.04 -4.97
CA LEU A 28 -1.89 7.80 -3.95
C LEU A 28 -1.04 6.89 -3.05
N THR A 29 -1.61 5.76 -2.60
CA THR A 29 -0.87 4.79 -1.79
C THR A 29 0.36 4.25 -2.53
N ALA A 30 0.24 3.87 -3.81
CA ALA A 30 1.37 3.43 -4.63
C ALA A 30 2.42 4.55 -4.84
N ALA A 31 2.00 5.81 -4.98
CA ALA A 31 2.92 6.93 -5.10
C ALA A 31 3.71 7.20 -3.81
N ILE A 32 3.06 7.07 -2.64
CA ILE A 32 3.71 7.21 -1.33
C ILE A 32 4.80 6.14 -1.16
N THR A 33 4.50 4.86 -1.43
CA THR A 33 5.48 3.78 -1.31
C THR A 33 6.63 3.96 -2.30
N LYS A 34 6.35 4.39 -3.54
CA LYS A 34 7.38 4.69 -4.54
C LYS A 34 8.32 5.79 -4.08
N TYR A 35 7.79 6.89 -3.57
CA TYR A 35 8.59 8.02 -3.10
C TYR A 35 9.47 7.64 -1.90
N LEU A 36 8.94 6.88 -0.95
CA LEU A 36 9.70 6.39 0.21
C LEU A 36 10.76 5.37 -0.20
N ALA A 37 10.47 4.50 -1.17
CA ALA A 37 11.44 3.57 -1.74
C ALA A 37 12.61 4.29 -2.43
N MET A 38 12.33 5.38 -3.16
CA MET A 38 13.39 6.24 -3.74
C MET A 38 14.31 6.84 -2.68
N LYS A 39 13.84 7.03 -1.45
CA LYS A 39 14.65 7.47 -0.30
C LYS A 39 15.32 6.33 0.46
N GLY A 40 15.12 5.08 0.06
CA GLY A 40 15.58 3.89 0.80
C GLY A 40 14.84 3.68 2.13
N GLN A 41 13.63 4.20 2.27
CA GLN A 41 12.87 4.18 3.52
C GLN A 41 11.72 3.17 3.54
N ALA A 42 11.33 2.62 2.38
CA ALA A 42 10.25 1.64 2.24
C ALA A 42 10.48 0.72 1.04
N GLN A 43 9.66 -0.33 0.93
CA GLN A 43 9.52 -1.11 -0.30
C GLN A 43 8.46 -0.46 -1.19
N PHE A 44 8.66 -0.51 -2.51
CA PHE A 44 7.66 -0.01 -3.45
C PHE A 44 6.55 -1.06 -3.62
N GLU A 45 5.30 -0.62 -3.47
CA GLU A 45 4.10 -1.40 -3.78
C GLU A 45 3.38 -0.73 -4.94
N ASP A 46 3.27 -1.42 -6.06
CA ASP A 46 2.58 -0.89 -7.24
C ASP A 46 1.06 -1.04 -7.11
N TYR A 47 0.33 -0.34 -7.98
CA TYR A 47 -1.13 -0.33 -7.98
C TYR A 47 -1.73 -1.75 -8.00
N ALA A 48 -1.16 -2.64 -8.83
CA ALA A 48 -1.66 -4.00 -8.99
C ALA A 48 -1.33 -4.94 -7.81
N SER A 49 -0.37 -4.57 -6.97
CA SER A 49 -0.05 -5.26 -5.71
C SER A 49 -0.96 -4.81 -4.56
N ILE A 50 -1.48 -3.59 -4.63
CA ILE A 50 -2.48 -3.07 -3.69
C ILE A 50 -3.86 -3.64 -4.03
N ASP A 51 -4.32 -3.46 -5.27
CA ASP A 51 -5.56 -4.05 -5.78
C ASP A 51 -5.29 -5.45 -6.36
N LYS A 52 -4.95 -6.38 -5.47
CA LYS A 52 -4.43 -7.70 -5.84
C LYS A 52 -5.49 -8.73 -6.16
N ALA A 53 -6.73 -8.57 -5.67
CA ALA A 53 -7.76 -9.57 -5.86
C ALA A 53 -8.23 -9.59 -7.34
N PRO A 54 -8.52 -10.77 -7.92
CA PRO A 54 -9.01 -10.86 -9.29
C PRO A 54 -10.24 -9.98 -9.56
N GLU A 55 -11.14 -9.86 -8.59
CA GLU A 55 -12.35 -9.06 -8.68
C GLU A 55 -12.07 -7.55 -8.66
N GLU A 56 -11.04 -7.11 -7.94
CA GLU A 56 -10.61 -5.71 -7.86
C GLU A 56 -10.02 -5.26 -9.20
N LYS A 57 -9.15 -6.10 -9.79
CA LYS A 57 -8.56 -5.84 -11.11
C LYS A 57 -9.61 -5.79 -12.21
N ALA A 58 -10.59 -6.69 -12.17
CA ALA A 58 -11.66 -6.73 -13.16
C ALA A 58 -12.61 -5.53 -13.06
N ARG A 59 -12.82 -4.99 -11.85
CA ARG A 59 -13.77 -3.88 -11.61
C ARG A 59 -13.12 -2.51 -11.52
N GLY A 60 -11.78 -2.42 -11.43
CA GLY A 60 -11.05 -1.16 -11.31
C GLY A 60 -11.30 -0.43 -9.99
N ILE A 61 -11.73 -1.14 -8.95
CA ILE A 61 -12.02 -0.57 -7.63
C ILE A 61 -11.41 -1.45 -6.53
N THR A 62 -10.92 -0.80 -5.47
CA THR A 62 -10.51 -1.48 -4.24
C THR A 62 -11.74 -2.03 -3.51
N ILE A 63 -11.73 -3.32 -3.18
CA ILE A 63 -12.81 -4.02 -2.49
C ILE A 63 -12.38 -4.38 -1.07
N ASN A 64 -11.15 -4.86 -0.91
CA ASN A 64 -10.55 -5.24 0.36
C ASN A 64 -9.59 -4.17 0.84
N THR A 65 -9.44 -4.07 2.17
CA THR A 65 -8.39 -3.24 2.75
C THR A 65 -7.01 -3.85 2.48
N ALA A 66 -6.09 -3.07 1.94
CA ALA A 66 -4.69 -3.45 1.77
C ALA A 66 -3.86 -2.94 2.95
N HIS A 67 -3.13 -3.83 3.62
CA HIS A 67 -2.13 -3.44 4.61
C HIS A 67 -0.77 -3.30 3.91
N VAL A 68 -0.17 -2.12 4.03
CA VAL A 68 1.11 -1.74 3.42
C VAL A 68 2.05 -1.29 4.54
N GLU A 69 3.22 -1.93 4.68
CA GLU A 69 4.23 -1.66 5.72
C GLU A 69 5.63 -1.55 5.11
#